data_AF-A0A946BDA9-F1
#
_entry.id   AF-A0A946BDA9-F1
#
_cell.length_a   1.000
_cell.length_b   1.000
_cell.length_c   1.000
_cell.angle_alpha   90.00
_cell.angle_beta   90.00
_cell.angle_gamma   90.00
#
_symmetry.space_group_name_H-M   'P 1'
#
loop_
_entity.id
_entity.type
_entity.pdbx_description
1 polymer ?
#
loop_
_entity_poly.entity_id
_entity_poly.type
_entity_poly.pdbx_seq_one_letter_code
_entity_poly.pdbx_strand_id
1 'polypeptide(L)'
;MKNDQDQFSITERPLSGCQWMLKEFAEIRSPRVKKTQSFLIPEVLGLLYKSLRKELGKSRAFRLVLRTSTMGYVFNRPLWHPEYFKLTDKKQEMFYKNIFKKAMLYFIMFNLLKKEHGDEKADKIIANIINPATIAYMKRVYRPVGKCTTIEPWWEQSVDYIADLPEDNQGLEGTVYMAEDLSELKWHNIRCATAEVFRAYGLKLTMSHMCMTDHITYHTFFPGLMFKRTSCIGVGDAFCDHHAWVKTPDDMGKEEVQYGDCDHFEGGREYVRYWEEYAKGYLFGSKEKWQRYAEKSMIS
;
A
#
# COMPACT_ATOMS: atom_id res chain seq x y z
N MET A 1 -8.72 -12.46 -26.99
CA MET A 1 -7.90 -11.69 -26.04
C MET A 1 -7.36 -10.49 -26.80
N LYS A 2 -7.96 -9.31 -26.61
CA LYS A 2 -7.35 -8.06 -27.08
C LYS A 2 -6.21 -7.75 -26.10
N ASN A 3 -5.07 -7.30 -26.62
CA ASN A 3 -3.92 -6.95 -25.80
C ASN A 3 -4.30 -5.81 -24.84
N ASP A 4 -4.35 -6.10 -23.55
CA ASP A 4 -4.53 -5.10 -22.48
C ASP A 4 -3.33 -4.14 -22.35
N GLN A 5 -2.35 -4.21 -23.27
CA GLN A 5 -1.25 -3.25 -23.40
C GLN A 5 -1.70 -1.88 -23.91
N ASP A 6 -2.87 -1.76 -24.55
CA ASP A 6 -3.34 -0.49 -25.15
C ASP A 6 -3.86 0.53 -24.12
N GLN A 7 -4.05 0.17 -22.84
CA GLN A 7 -4.48 1.13 -21.80
C GLN A 7 -3.32 1.70 -20.96
N PHE A 8 -2.12 1.13 -21.07
CA PHE A 8 -0.92 1.65 -20.42
C PHE A 8 -0.03 2.29 -21.50
N SER A 9 -0.29 3.57 -21.84
CA SER A 9 0.46 4.32 -22.86
C SER A 9 1.89 4.64 -22.39
N ILE A 10 2.76 3.63 -22.32
CA ILE A 10 4.24 3.82 -22.32
C ILE A 10 4.67 4.57 -23.59
N THR A 11 3.80 4.63 -24.60
CA THR A 11 3.98 5.42 -25.82
C THR A 11 4.11 6.92 -25.57
N GLU A 12 3.68 7.42 -24.41
CA GLU A 12 3.94 8.81 -24.01
C GLU A 12 5.40 8.95 -23.58
N ARG A 13 6.13 9.87 -24.24
CA ARG A 13 7.47 10.29 -23.79
C ARG A 13 7.40 10.77 -22.33
N PRO A 14 8.48 10.60 -21.53
CA PRO A 14 8.54 11.22 -20.21
C PRO A 14 8.23 12.71 -20.29
N LEU A 15 7.70 13.27 -19.21
CA LEU A 15 7.41 14.70 -19.08
C LEU A 15 8.67 15.55 -19.32
N SER A 16 9.85 15.04 -18.99
CA SER A 16 11.14 15.69 -19.25
C SER A 16 11.59 15.60 -20.72
N GLY A 17 10.97 14.74 -21.53
CA GLY A 17 11.38 14.48 -22.91
C GLY A 17 12.59 13.54 -23.05
N CYS A 18 13.11 13.01 -21.94
CA CYS A 18 14.22 12.04 -21.91
C CYS A 18 13.82 10.65 -22.45
N GLN A 19 14.77 9.72 -22.56
CA GLN A 19 14.46 8.34 -22.89
C GLN A 19 13.98 7.56 -21.65
N TRP A 20 13.15 6.55 -21.89
CA TRP A 20 12.75 5.58 -20.86
C TRP A 20 13.82 4.50 -20.72
N MET A 21 14.25 4.24 -19.49
CA MET A 21 14.96 3.03 -19.11
C MET A 21 13.95 2.00 -18.60
N LEU A 22 13.87 0.85 -19.26
CA LEU A 22 13.10 -0.30 -18.79
C LEU A 22 13.93 -1.08 -17.77
N LYS A 23 13.32 -1.39 -16.63
CA LYS A 23 13.89 -2.25 -15.58
C LYS A 23 12.89 -3.33 -15.19
N GLU A 24 13.31 -4.58 -15.19
CA GLU A 24 12.51 -5.65 -14.61
C GLU A 24 12.65 -5.66 -13.09
N PHE A 25 11.60 -6.09 -12.36
CA PHE A 25 11.67 -6.17 -10.88
C PHE A 25 12.81 -7.06 -10.38
N ALA A 26 13.17 -8.10 -11.14
CA ALA A 26 14.27 -8.99 -10.81
C ALA A 26 15.64 -8.27 -10.80
N GLU A 27 15.76 -7.17 -11.54
CA GLU A 27 16.99 -6.37 -11.70
C GLU A 27 17.15 -5.29 -10.62
N ILE A 28 16.08 -4.94 -9.89
CA ILE A 28 15.97 -3.78 -8.97
C ILE A 28 16.63 -4.03 -7.58
N ARG A 29 17.48 -5.04 -7.46
CA ARG A 29 18.02 -5.52 -6.18
C ARG A 29 18.80 -4.42 -5.42
N SER A 30 18.33 -4.03 -4.23
CA SER A 30 19.14 -3.29 -3.26
C SER A 30 19.98 -4.26 -2.40
N PRO A 31 21.23 -3.91 -2.04
CA PRO A 31 22.00 -4.68 -1.07
C PRO A 31 21.22 -4.80 0.25
N ARG A 32 20.82 -6.04 0.59
CA ARG A 32 19.95 -6.38 1.73
C ARG A 32 20.36 -5.67 3.03
N VAL A 33 19.69 -4.58 3.37
CA VAL A 33 19.68 -4.07 4.75
C VAL A 33 18.73 -4.96 5.53
N LYS A 34 19.26 -6.01 6.19
CA LYS A 34 18.48 -6.82 7.13
C LYS A 34 17.93 -5.93 8.24
N LYS A 35 16.65 -5.55 8.16
CA LYS A 35 15.89 -5.02 9.28
C LYS A 35 14.69 -5.92 9.54
N THR A 36 14.80 -6.72 10.58
CA THR A 36 13.69 -7.49 11.14
C THR A 36 12.61 -6.52 11.63
N GLN A 37 11.48 -6.46 10.93
CA GLN A 37 10.30 -5.73 11.41
C GLN A 37 9.27 -6.73 11.94
N SER A 38 9.11 -6.77 13.26
CA SER A 38 7.91 -7.33 13.87
C SER A 38 6.74 -6.36 13.61
N PHE A 39 5.66 -6.88 13.02
CA PHE A 39 4.41 -6.16 12.74
C PHE A 39 3.53 -5.94 13.98
N LEU A 40 3.89 -6.55 15.12
CA LEU A 40 3.13 -6.51 16.37
C LEU A 40 3.85 -5.62 17.39
N ILE A 41 3.69 -4.31 17.24
CA ILE A 41 4.11 -3.33 18.25
C ILE A 41 2.88 -2.97 19.09
N PRO A 42 3.01 -2.76 20.42
CA PRO A 42 1.93 -2.25 21.28
C PRO A 42 1.19 -1.04 20.72
N GLU A 43 1.89 -0.18 19.97
CA GLU A 43 1.32 0.96 19.24
C GLU A 43 0.28 0.53 18.20
N VAL A 44 0.57 -0.48 17.37
CA VAL A 44 -0.37 -1.02 16.38
C VAL A 44 -1.59 -1.60 17.09
N LEU A 45 -1.39 -2.39 18.15
CA LEU A 45 -2.51 -2.93 18.94
C LEU A 45 -3.36 -1.82 19.59
N GLY A 46 -2.74 -0.75 20.06
CA GLY A 46 -3.43 0.43 20.61
C GLY A 46 -4.26 1.18 19.56
N LEU A 47 -3.71 1.37 18.36
CA LEU A 47 -4.43 1.95 17.22
C LEU A 47 -5.60 1.07 16.78
N LEU A 48 -5.38 -0.24 16.64
CA LEU A 48 -6.43 -1.21 16.33
C LEU A 48 -7.55 -1.16 17.37
N TYR A 49 -7.22 -1.19 18.66
CA TYR A 49 -8.23 -1.09 19.73
C TYR A 49 -9.01 0.23 19.67
N LYS A 50 -8.34 1.37 19.46
CA LYS A 50 -8.98 2.68 19.37
C LYS A 50 -9.95 2.76 18.20
N SER A 51 -9.59 2.22 17.05
CA SER A 51 -10.44 2.18 15.86
C SER A 51 -11.61 1.21 16.04
N LEU A 52 -11.34 -0.01 16.53
CA LEU A 52 -12.40 -0.99 16.86
C LEU A 52 -13.38 -0.47 17.90
N ARG A 53 -12.93 0.32 18.88
CA ARG A 53 -13.80 0.92 19.91
C ARG A 53 -14.84 1.86 19.29
N LYS A 54 -14.48 2.59 18.22
CA LYS A 54 -15.43 3.47 17.52
C LYS A 54 -16.49 2.67 16.77
N GLU A 55 -16.09 1.56 16.15
CA GLU A 55 -16.96 0.71 15.34
C GLU A 55 -17.88 -0.19 16.18
N LEU A 56 -17.35 -0.79 17.25
CA LEU A 56 -18.01 -1.87 17.99
C LEU A 56 -18.36 -1.52 19.44
N GLY A 57 -17.87 -0.38 19.94
CA GLY A 57 -17.92 -0.03 21.36
C GLY A 57 -16.81 -0.69 22.19
N LYS A 58 -16.55 -0.14 23.38
CA LYS A 58 -15.39 -0.47 24.23
C LYS A 58 -15.30 -1.97 24.57
N SER A 59 -16.40 -2.56 25.02
CA SER A 59 -16.43 -3.96 25.51
C SER A 59 -16.31 -4.99 24.39
N ARG A 60 -16.91 -4.74 23.23
CA ARG A 60 -16.80 -5.64 22.07
C ARG A 60 -15.42 -5.55 21.44
N ALA A 61 -14.87 -4.34 21.27
CA ALA A 61 -13.51 -4.15 20.79
C ALA A 61 -12.47 -4.87 21.67
N PHE A 62 -12.58 -4.74 23.00
CA PHE A 62 -11.66 -5.41 23.92
C PHE A 62 -11.75 -6.94 23.80
N ARG A 63 -12.97 -7.49 23.79
CA ARG A 63 -13.18 -8.94 23.60
C ARG A 63 -12.66 -9.42 22.26
N LEU A 64 -12.85 -8.67 21.18
CA LEU A 64 -12.36 -9.04 19.86
C LEU A 64 -10.83 -9.07 19.83
N VAL A 65 -10.16 -8.03 20.34
CA VAL A 65 -8.69 -7.99 20.41
C VAL A 65 -8.16 -9.16 21.24
N LEU A 66 -8.72 -9.39 22.44
CA LEU A 66 -8.30 -10.49 23.31
C LEU A 66 -8.53 -11.86 22.66
N ARG A 67 -9.71 -12.10 22.07
CA ARG A 67 -9.99 -13.36 21.36
C ARG A 67 -9.05 -13.55 20.19
N THR A 68 -8.79 -12.51 19.41
CA THR A 68 -7.90 -12.58 18.24
C THR A 68 -6.45 -12.88 18.66
N SER A 69 -5.95 -12.30 19.75
CA SER A 69 -4.58 -12.47 20.22
C SER A 69 -4.33 -13.73 21.07
N THR A 70 -5.38 -14.43 21.50
CA THR A 70 -5.28 -15.65 22.33
C THR A 70 -5.88 -16.86 21.62
N MET A 71 -7.14 -17.19 21.92
CA MET A 71 -7.87 -18.38 21.44
C MET A 71 -8.12 -18.38 19.93
N GLY A 72 -8.10 -17.21 19.29
CA GLY A 72 -8.32 -17.03 17.86
C GLY A 72 -7.27 -17.76 17.02
N TYR A 73 -6.01 -17.79 17.47
CA TYR A 73 -4.94 -18.52 16.81
C TYR A 73 -5.15 -20.04 16.79
N VAL A 74 -5.92 -20.56 17.75
CA VAL A 74 -6.20 -22.01 17.86
C VAL A 74 -7.50 -22.37 17.15
N PHE A 75 -8.58 -21.61 17.35
CA PHE A 75 -9.93 -22.01 16.93
C PHE A 75 -10.49 -21.28 15.71
N ASN A 76 -9.89 -20.15 15.29
CA ASN A 76 -10.41 -19.32 14.20
C ASN A 76 -9.36 -18.99 13.14
N ARG A 77 -8.19 -19.65 13.22
CA ARG A 77 -7.13 -19.54 12.24
C ARG A 77 -7.58 -20.16 10.91
N PRO A 78 -7.56 -19.40 9.80
CA PRO A 78 -7.75 -20.00 8.49
C PRO A 78 -6.60 -20.95 8.15
N LEU A 79 -6.89 -21.95 7.32
CA LEU A 79 -5.89 -22.84 6.73
C LEU A 79 -5.25 -22.16 5.51
N TRP A 80 -4.00 -22.52 5.23
CA TRP A 80 -3.29 -22.10 4.01
C TRP A 80 -3.80 -22.95 2.83
N HIS A 81 -4.24 -22.29 1.77
CA HIS A 81 -4.81 -22.89 0.55
C HIS A 81 -4.02 -22.42 -0.67
N PRO A 82 -2.89 -23.07 -1.02
CA PRO A 82 -2.08 -22.67 -2.17
C PRO A 82 -2.84 -22.76 -3.50
N GLU A 83 -3.89 -23.59 -3.58
CA GLU A 83 -4.76 -23.77 -4.75
C GLU A 83 -5.56 -22.52 -5.13
N TYR A 84 -5.65 -21.52 -4.25
CA TYR A 84 -6.25 -20.22 -4.59
C TYR A 84 -5.38 -19.38 -5.52
N PHE A 85 -4.12 -19.79 -5.72
CA PHE A 85 -3.12 -19.00 -6.41
C PHE A 85 -2.52 -19.79 -7.57
N LYS A 86 -2.28 -19.12 -8.69
CA LYS A 86 -1.56 -19.71 -9.84
C LYS A 86 -0.05 -19.63 -9.57
N LEU A 87 0.44 -20.51 -8.71
CA LEU A 87 1.84 -20.56 -8.28
C LEU A 87 2.66 -21.47 -9.19
N THR A 88 3.85 -21.01 -9.57
CA THR A 88 4.70 -21.70 -10.54
C THR A 88 5.78 -22.56 -9.89
N ASP A 89 6.20 -22.23 -8.66
CA ASP A 89 7.20 -22.98 -7.93
C ASP A 89 7.04 -22.89 -6.39
N LYS A 90 7.85 -23.68 -5.67
CA LYS A 90 7.84 -23.73 -4.20
C LYS A 90 8.32 -22.43 -3.54
N LYS A 91 9.20 -21.66 -4.19
CA LYS A 91 9.69 -20.41 -3.62
C LYS A 91 8.57 -19.36 -3.63
N GLN A 92 7.83 -19.26 -4.74
CA GLN A 92 6.63 -18.43 -4.85
C GLN A 92 5.57 -18.86 -3.82
N GLU A 93 5.31 -20.16 -3.65
CA GLU A 93 4.40 -20.64 -2.59
C GLU A 93 4.85 -20.22 -1.19
N MET A 94 6.14 -20.39 -0.87
CA MET A 94 6.68 -19.97 0.43
C MET A 94 6.51 -18.47 0.67
N PHE A 95 6.68 -17.64 -0.35
CA PHE A 95 6.49 -16.20 -0.25
C PHE A 95 5.04 -15.84 0.05
N TYR A 96 4.08 -16.36 -0.72
CA TYR A 96 2.65 -16.14 -0.47
C TYR A 96 2.24 -16.63 0.92
N LYS A 97 2.75 -17.80 1.32
CA LYS A 97 2.51 -18.35 2.66
C LYS A 97 3.08 -17.47 3.78
N ASN A 98 4.17 -16.76 3.53
CA ASN A 98 4.74 -15.80 4.48
C ASN A 98 3.87 -14.54 4.59
N ILE A 99 3.35 -14.01 3.48
CA ILE A 99 2.35 -12.92 3.50
C ILE A 99 1.12 -13.35 4.28
N PHE A 100 0.58 -14.53 3.98
CA PHE A 100 -0.56 -15.10 4.68
C PHE A 100 -0.32 -15.20 6.20
N LYS A 101 0.87 -15.64 6.62
CA LYS A 101 1.26 -15.67 8.04
C LYS A 101 1.37 -14.27 8.66
N LYS A 102 1.96 -13.29 7.96
CA LYS A 102 2.06 -11.90 8.42
C LYS A 102 0.67 -11.26 8.61
N ALA A 103 -0.30 -11.61 7.76
CA ALA A 103 -1.67 -11.11 7.81
C ALA A 103 -2.62 -11.88 8.76
N MET A 104 -2.13 -12.93 9.44
CA MET A 104 -2.94 -13.87 10.23
C MET A 104 -3.90 -13.20 11.23
N LEU A 105 -3.44 -12.13 11.90
CA LEU A 105 -4.25 -11.40 12.87
C LEU A 105 -5.55 -10.86 12.23
N TYR A 106 -5.45 -10.29 11.03
CA TYR A 106 -6.60 -9.74 10.32
C TYR A 106 -7.55 -10.83 9.86
N PHE A 107 -7.04 -11.97 9.40
CA PHE A 107 -7.91 -13.08 9.00
C PHE A 107 -8.66 -13.72 10.18
N ILE A 108 -8.00 -13.87 11.34
CA ILE A 108 -8.67 -14.36 12.55
C ILE A 108 -9.76 -13.37 12.96
N MET A 109 -9.46 -12.07 12.94
CA MET A 109 -10.43 -11.03 13.30
C MET A 109 -11.61 -11.01 12.32
N PHE A 110 -11.34 -11.12 11.02
CA PHE A 110 -12.34 -11.24 9.98
C PHE A 110 -13.26 -12.45 10.20
N ASN A 111 -12.70 -13.64 10.44
CA ASN A 111 -13.49 -14.85 10.69
C ASN A 111 -14.38 -14.74 11.94
N LEU A 112 -13.91 -14.05 12.99
CA LEU A 112 -14.71 -13.78 14.18
C LEU A 112 -15.86 -12.80 13.88
N LEU A 113 -15.56 -11.68 13.22
CA LEU A 113 -16.55 -10.67 12.85
C LEU A 113 -17.56 -11.20 11.83
N LYS A 114 -17.12 -12.01 10.87
CA LYS A 114 -17.95 -12.64 9.84
C LYS A 114 -19.06 -13.47 10.46
N LYS A 115 -18.77 -14.22 11.54
CA LYS A 115 -19.79 -15.00 12.28
C LYS A 115 -20.85 -14.12 12.95
N GLU A 116 -20.53 -12.88 13.31
CA GLU A 116 -21.41 -11.97 14.04
C GLU A 116 -22.15 -10.98 13.12
N HIS A 117 -21.56 -10.62 11.98
CA HIS A 117 -22.00 -9.49 11.15
C HIS A 117 -22.13 -9.79 9.65
N GLY A 118 -21.70 -10.97 9.19
CA GLY A 118 -21.57 -11.30 7.76
C GLY A 118 -20.31 -10.73 7.12
N ASP A 119 -19.99 -11.21 5.93
CA ASP A 119 -18.72 -10.97 5.23
C ASP A 119 -18.49 -9.49 4.94
N GLU A 120 -19.46 -8.81 4.32
CA GLU A 120 -19.31 -7.41 3.89
C GLU A 120 -19.06 -6.46 5.07
N LYS A 121 -19.84 -6.63 6.15
CA LYS A 121 -19.69 -5.77 7.33
C LYS A 121 -18.39 -6.07 8.08
N ALA A 122 -17.98 -7.34 8.13
CA ALA A 122 -16.70 -7.74 8.71
C ALA A 122 -15.52 -7.11 7.96
N ASP A 123 -15.50 -7.23 6.63
CA ASP A 123 -14.45 -6.64 5.78
C ASP A 123 -14.42 -5.11 5.95
N LYS A 124 -15.58 -4.44 5.95
CA LYS A 124 -15.66 -2.98 6.21
C LYS A 124 -15.07 -2.56 7.55
N ILE A 125 -15.30 -3.35 8.62
CA ILE A 125 -14.69 -3.08 9.93
C ILE A 125 -13.17 -3.23 9.85
N ILE A 126 -12.66 -4.29 9.20
CA ILE A 126 -11.21 -4.50 9.03
C ILE A 126 -10.59 -3.39 8.15
N ALA A 127 -11.27 -2.97 7.11
CA ALA A 127 -10.85 -1.90 6.21
C ALA A 127 -10.75 -0.54 6.92
N ASN A 128 -11.58 -0.30 7.94
CA ASN A 128 -11.51 0.93 8.76
C ASN A 128 -10.35 0.92 9.77
N ILE A 129 -9.78 -0.25 10.09
CA ILE A 129 -8.67 -0.38 11.04
C ILE A 129 -7.31 -0.56 10.35
N ILE A 130 -7.28 -1.00 9.08
CA ILE A 130 -6.02 -1.30 8.38
C ILE A 130 -5.19 -0.03 8.13
N ASN A 131 -5.79 1.08 7.70
CA ASN A 131 -5.07 2.32 7.41
C ASN A 131 -4.28 2.91 8.59
N PRO A 132 -4.83 3.02 9.82
CA PRO A 132 -4.02 3.45 10.96
C PRO A 132 -2.79 2.55 11.18
N ALA A 133 -2.95 1.24 11.04
CA ALA A 133 -1.86 0.28 11.19
C ALA A 133 -0.82 0.43 10.07
N THR A 134 -1.29 0.61 8.83
CA THR A 134 -0.44 0.84 7.66
C THR A 134 0.32 2.16 7.76
N ILE A 135 -0.30 3.25 8.20
CA ILE A 135 0.37 4.55 8.41
C ILE A 135 1.44 4.44 9.51
N ALA A 136 1.15 3.74 10.60
CA ALA A 136 2.14 3.46 11.65
C ALA A 136 3.31 2.62 11.13
N TYR A 137 3.03 1.67 10.24
CA TYR A 137 4.06 0.90 9.55
C TYR A 137 4.91 1.77 8.62
N MET A 138 4.27 2.60 7.80
CA MET A 138 4.92 3.55 6.89
C MET A 138 5.89 4.48 7.61
N LYS A 139 5.55 4.96 8.81
CA LYS A 139 6.44 5.75 9.67
C LYS A 139 7.79 5.09 9.97
N ARG A 140 7.87 3.76 9.90
CA ARG A 140 9.10 2.99 10.15
C ARG A 140 9.92 2.75 8.88
N VAL A 141 9.25 2.77 7.74
CA VAL A 141 9.81 2.50 6.41
C VAL A 141 10.28 3.79 5.79
N TYR A 142 9.39 4.78 5.70
CA TYR A 142 9.64 6.06 5.07
C TYR A 142 10.16 7.10 6.06
N ARG A 143 11.01 7.98 5.55
CA ARG A 143 11.66 9.07 6.25
C ARG A 143 11.46 10.35 5.45
N PRO A 144 11.28 11.50 6.13
CA PRO A 144 11.26 12.80 5.47
C PRO A 144 12.54 12.99 4.64
N VAL A 145 12.39 13.43 3.40
CA VAL A 145 13.47 13.75 2.46
C VAL A 145 13.53 15.26 2.27
N GLY A 146 14.72 15.80 1.99
CA GLY A 146 14.89 17.23 1.73
C GLY A 146 14.19 17.67 0.42
N LYS A 147 14.89 18.49 -0.37
CA LYS A 147 14.41 18.88 -1.70
C LYS A 147 14.30 17.63 -2.59
N CYS A 148 13.11 17.37 -3.14
CA CYS A 148 12.91 16.28 -4.09
C CYS A 148 13.21 16.80 -5.50
N THR A 149 14.38 16.46 -6.03
CA THR A 149 14.78 16.81 -7.40
C THR A 149 14.72 15.64 -8.37
N THR A 150 14.57 14.43 -7.84
CA THR A 150 14.46 13.16 -8.59
C THR A 150 13.51 12.23 -7.84
N ILE A 151 13.06 11.16 -8.49
CA ILE A 151 12.28 10.08 -7.86
C ILE A 151 13.12 9.15 -6.96
N GLU A 152 14.44 9.26 -7.03
CA GLU A 152 15.38 8.34 -6.39
C GLU A 152 15.20 8.22 -4.86
N PRO A 153 14.97 9.30 -4.09
CA PRO A 153 14.75 9.19 -2.65
C PRO A 153 13.49 8.40 -2.29
N TRP A 154 12.45 8.48 -3.12
CA TRP A 154 11.27 7.62 -2.97
C TRP A 154 11.60 6.19 -3.35
N TRP A 155 12.29 6.00 -4.47
CA TRP A 155 12.66 4.67 -4.95
C TRP A 155 13.46 3.89 -3.91
N GLU A 156 14.55 4.45 -3.38
CA GLU A 156 15.39 3.79 -2.38
C GLU A 156 14.61 3.32 -1.14
N GLN A 157 13.72 4.18 -0.63
CA GLN A 157 12.90 3.85 0.55
C GLN A 157 11.77 2.88 0.21
N SER A 158 11.26 2.95 -1.01
CA SER A 158 10.25 2.03 -1.51
C SER A 158 10.85 0.69 -1.86
N VAL A 159 12.12 0.59 -2.22
CA VAL A 159 12.79 -0.70 -2.33
C VAL A 159 12.81 -1.39 -0.96
N ASP A 160 12.90 -0.71 0.18
CA ASP A 160 12.73 -1.40 1.48
C ASP A 160 11.27 -1.88 1.72
N TYR A 161 10.28 -1.15 1.19
CA TYR A 161 8.86 -1.50 1.24
C TYR A 161 8.48 -2.64 0.27
N ILE A 162 9.10 -2.64 -0.91
CA ILE A 162 8.82 -3.48 -2.06
C ILE A 162 9.75 -4.70 -2.04
N ALA A 163 11.05 -4.55 -1.75
CA ALA A 163 12.08 -5.59 -1.77
C ALA A 163 12.16 -6.48 -0.52
N ASP A 164 11.08 -6.56 0.25
CA ASP A 164 10.74 -7.83 0.91
C ASP A 164 10.48 -8.94 -0.14
N LEU A 165 10.45 -8.60 -1.45
CA LEU A 165 10.63 -9.51 -2.59
C LEU A 165 11.91 -10.36 -2.43
N PRO A 166 11.78 -11.68 -2.19
CA PRO A 166 12.87 -12.61 -2.37
C PRO A 166 13.21 -12.70 -3.86
N GLU A 167 14.43 -13.14 -4.16
CA GLU A 167 14.97 -13.42 -5.49
C GLU A 167 13.91 -13.93 -6.49
N ASP A 168 13.83 -13.29 -7.67
CA ASP A 168 13.06 -13.67 -8.87
C ASP A 168 11.54 -13.88 -8.67
N ASN A 169 10.72 -12.88 -9.02
CA ASN A 169 9.29 -13.01 -9.34
C ASN A 169 8.37 -13.69 -8.29
N GLN A 170 8.77 -13.76 -7.01
CA GLN A 170 8.00 -14.53 -6.02
C GLN A 170 6.74 -13.83 -5.50
N GLY A 171 6.56 -12.53 -5.76
CA GLY A 171 5.57 -11.72 -5.06
C GLY A 171 4.95 -10.54 -5.83
N LEU A 172 5.70 -9.99 -6.78
CA LEU A 172 5.26 -8.94 -7.69
C LEU A 172 5.75 -9.35 -9.08
N GLU A 173 4.90 -9.19 -10.10
CA GLU A 173 5.26 -9.45 -11.50
C GLU A 173 4.87 -8.22 -12.32
N GLY A 174 5.85 -7.59 -12.95
CA GLY A 174 5.63 -6.33 -13.66
C GLY A 174 6.89 -5.71 -14.21
N THR A 175 6.73 -4.49 -14.73
CA THR A 175 7.80 -3.71 -15.35
C THR A 175 7.84 -2.31 -14.78
N VAL A 176 9.04 -1.77 -14.62
CA VAL A 176 9.26 -0.39 -14.20
C VAL A 176 9.96 0.36 -15.32
N TYR A 177 9.37 1.48 -15.72
CA TYR A 177 9.92 2.45 -16.65
C TYR A 177 10.38 3.65 -15.84
N MET A 178 11.62 4.04 -16.03
CA MET A 178 12.25 5.15 -15.31
C MET A 178 12.88 6.10 -16.32
N ALA A 179 12.57 7.39 -16.26
CA ALA A 179 13.23 8.36 -17.12
C ALA A 179 14.74 8.40 -16.81
N GLU A 180 15.60 8.57 -17.81
CA GLU A 180 17.06 8.62 -17.64
C GLU A 180 17.53 9.68 -16.65
N ASP A 181 16.86 10.82 -16.61
CA ASP A 181 17.11 11.93 -15.68
C ASP A 181 16.49 11.73 -14.30
N LEU A 182 15.81 10.60 -14.08
CA LEU A 182 15.11 10.24 -12.84
C LEU A 182 14.02 11.26 -12.46
N SER A 183 13.44 11.97 -13.43
CA SER A 183 12.34 12.90 -13.17
C SER A 183 11.00 12.17 -12.98
N GLU A 184 10.89 10.95 -13.50
CA GLU A 184 9.62 10.24 -13.63
C GLU A 184 9.81 8.72 -13.58
N LEU A 185 8.82 8.04 -13.01
CA LEU A 185 8.68 6.59 -13.00
C LEU A 185 7.25 6.18 -13.31
N LYS A 186 7.12 5.19 -14.19
CA LYS A 186 5.89 4.44 -14.44
C LYS A 186 6.12 2.99 -14.07
N TRP A 187 5.30 2.45 -13.19
CA TRP A 187 5.34 1.08 -12.75
C TRP A 187 4.03 0.41 -13.14
N HIS A 188 4.13 -0.63 -13.96
CA HIS A 188 3.03 -1.52 -14.33
C HIS A 188 3.18 -2.86 -13.64
N ASN A 189 2.21 -3.24 -12.81
CA ASN A 189 2.21 -4.50 -12.09
C ASN A 189 1.03 -5.35 -12.49
N ILE A 190 1.25 -6.60 -12.89
CA ILE A 190 0.17 -7.53 -13.27
C ILE A 190 -0.13 -8.55 -12.15
N ARG A 191 0.76 -8.69 -11.16
CA ARG A 191 0.51 -9.53 -9.98
C ARG A 191 1.02 -8.93 -8.69
N CYS A 192 0.23 -9.07 -7.62
CA CYS A 192 0.63 -8.64 -6.28
C CYS A 192 0.18 -9.68 -5.26
N ALA A 193 1.13 -10.41 -4.68
CA ALA A 193 0.85 -11.48 -3.73
C ALA A 193 0.09 -10.98 -2.50
N THR A 194 0.36 -9.76 -2.02
CA THR A 194 -0.40 -9.17 -0.92
C THR A 194 -1.87 -8.99 -1.32
N ALA A 195 -2.12 -8.45 -2.51
CA ALA A 195 -3.47 -8.25 -3.00
C ALA A 195 -4.21 -9.57 -3.25
N GLU A 196 -3.56 -10.52 -3.93
CA GLU A 196 -4.10 -11.85 -4.17
C GLU A 196 -4.44 -12.56 -2.84
N VAL A 197 -3.54 -12.55 -1.87
CA VAL A 197 -3.74 -13.20 -0.56
C VAL A 197 -4.89 -12.56 0.23
N PHE A 198 -4.92 -11.24 0.40
CA PHE A 198 -6.01 -10.60 1.15
C PHE A 198 -7.37 -10.84 0.49
N ARG A 199 -7.45 -10.70 -0.84
CA ARG A 199 -8.69 -10.88 -1.59
C ARG A 199 -9.18 -12.33 -1.56
N ALA A 200 -8.29 -13.31 -1.70
CA ALA A 200 -8.63 -14.74 -1.63
C ALA A 200 -9.21 -15.14 -0.27
N TYR A 201 -8.79 -14.47 0.80
CA TYR A 201 -9.28 -14.71 2.16
C TYR A 201 -10.43 -13.77 2.58
N GLY A 202 -11.09 -13.11 1.63
CA GLY A 202 -12.33 -12.36 1.84
C GLY A 202 -12.16 -10.89 2.26
N LEU A 203 -10.92 -10.39 2.33
CA LEU A 203 -10.59 -9.02 2.74
C LEU A 203 -10.42 -8.09 1.53
N LYS A 204 -11.46 -8.00 0.69
CA LYS A 204 -11.38 -7.26 -0.59
C LYS A 204 -11.32 -5.74 -0.36
N LEU A 205 -12.27 -5.19 0.38
CA LEU A 205 -12.32 -3.76 0.70
C LEU A 205 -11.13 -3.36 1.58
N THR A 206 -10.73 -4.22 2.51
CA THR A 206 -9.51 -4.03 3.29
C THR A 206 -8.29 -3.89 2.39
N MET A 207 -8.17 -4.73 1.36
CA MET A 207 -7.05 -4.64 0.41
C MET A 207 -7.11 -3.35 -0.41
N SER A 208 -8.29 -2.94 -0.89
CA SER A 208 -8.49 -1.66 -1.56
C SER A 208 -7.96 -0.50 -0.71
N HIS A 209 -8.38 -0.42 0.55
CA HIS A 209 -7.96 0.63 1.47
C HIS A 209 -6.45 0.60 1.74
N MET A 210 -5.87 -0.60 1.89
CA MET A 210 -4.44 -0.76 2.08
C MET A 210 -3.66 -0.25 0.86
N CYS A 211 -4.07 -0.58 -0.36
CA CYS A 211 -3.43 -0.07 -1.57
C CYS A 211 -3.51 1.46 -1.68
N MET A 212 -4.62 2.06 -1.25
CA MET A 212 -4.79 3.52 -1.25
C MET A 212 -3.81 4.25 -0.33
N THR A 213 -3.14 3.55 0.58
CA THR A 213 -2.10 4.17 1.41
C THR A 213 -0.85 4.60 0.62
N ASP A 214 -0.70 4.14 -0.62
CA ASP A 214 0.33 4.65 -1.53
C ASP A 214 0.16 6.16 -1.75
N HIS A 215 -1.07 6.63 -2.03
CA HIS A 215 -1.38 8.07 -2.13
C HIS A 215 -0.98 8.83 -0.88
N ILE A 216 -1.33 8.29 0.30
CA ILE A 216 -0.98 8.86 1.59
C ILE A 216 0.55 9.01 1.72
N THR A 217 1.30 8.00 1.27
CA THR A 217 2.76 8.02 1.36
C THR A 217 3.36 9.15 0.52
N TYR A 218 2.96 9.25 -0.76
CA TYR A 218 3.45 10.28 -1.65
C TYR A 218 3.10 11.68 -1.13
N HIS A 219 1.86 11.91 -0.73
CA HIS A 219 1.40 13.23 -0.28
C HIS A 219 1.87 13.61 1.13
N THR A 220 2.48 12.70 1.89
CA THR A 220 3.01 13.01 3.22
C THR A 220 4.53 13.01 3.27
N PHE A 221 5.18 11.93 2.86
CA PHE A 221 6.63 11.79 2.91
C PHE A 221 7.33 12.39 1.70
N PHE A 222 6.68 12.48 0.54
CA PHE A 222 7.30 12.94 -0.70
C PHE A 222 6.51 14.07 -1.37
N PRO A 223 6.23 15.19 -0.68
CA PRO A 223 5.34 16.23 -1.19
C PRO A 223 5.87 16.97 -2.44
N GLY A 224 7.16 16.82 -2.77
CA GLY A 224 7.76 17.28 -4.03
C GLY A 224 7.58 16.32 -5.21
N LEU A 225 6.92 15.17 -5.00
CA LEU A 225 6.51 14.26 -6.05
C LEU A 225 5.00 14.37 -6.27
N MET A 226 4.61 14.20 -7.52
CA MET A 226 3.26 13.86 -7.93
C MET A 226 3.12 12.35 -8.00
N PHE A 227 1.91 11.86 -7.71
CA PHE A 227 1.57 10.45 -7.85
C PHE A 227 0.19 10.31 -8.46
N LYS A 228 0.07 9.36 -9.39
CA LYS A 228 -1.16 8.98 -10.08
C LYS A 228 -1.27 7.47 -10.11
N ARG A 229 -2.49 6.98 -9.89
CA ARG A 229 -2.88 5.60 -10.18
C ARG A 229 -4.31 5.57 -10.68
N THR A 230 -4.55 4.82 -11.76
CA THR A 230 -5.89 4.68 -12.35
C THR A 230 -6.48 3.29 -12.16
N SER A 231 -5.62 2.28 -12.11
CA SER A 231 -5.94 0.87 -11.93
C SER A 231 -5.17 0.32 -10.74
N CYS A 232 -5.82 -0.55 -9.97
CA CYS A 232 -5.19 -1.22 -8.86
C CYS A 232 -5.73 -2.65 -8.66
N ILE A 233 -4.83 -3.63 -8.65
CA ILE A 233 -5.15 -5.02 -8.31
C ILE A 233 -5.87 -5.11 -6.95
N GLY A 234 -5.51 -4.24 -5.99
CA GLY A 234 -6.15 -4.16 -4.69
C GLY A 234 -7.65 -3.86 -4.78
N VAL A 235 -8.06 -2.92 -5.64
CA VAL A 235 -9.47 -2.57 -5.86
C VAL A 235 -10.20 -3.58 -6.74
N GLY A 236 -9.46 -4.35 -7.53
CA GLY A 236 -9.97 -5.49 -8.29
C GLY A 236 -9.68 -5.47 -9.77
N ASP A 237 -8.85 -4.53 -10.22
CA ASP A 237 -8.43 -4.44 -11.61
C ASP A 237 -7.42 -5.54 -11.99
N ALA A 238 -7.18 -5.68 -13.28
CA ALA A 238 -6.24 -6.66 -13.81
C ALA A 238 -4.76 -6.30 -13.53
N PHE A 239 -4.46 -5.02 -13.28
CA PHE A 239 -3.11 -4.51 -13.05
C PHE A 239 -3.10 -3.30 -12.10
N CYS A 240 -1.91 -2.90 -11.64
CA CYS A 240 -1.65 -1.61 -11.02
C CYS A 240 -0.81 -0.73 -11.94
N ASP A 241 -1.14 0.54 -12.07
CA ASP A 241 -0.35 1.55 -12.79
C ASP A 241 0.10 2.68 -11.85
N HIS A 242 1.28 2.54 -11.27
CA HIS A 242 1.87 3.59 -10.45
C HIS A 242 2.62 4.56 -11.34
N HIS A 243 2.21 5.82 -11.39
CA HIS A 243 2.94 6.87 -12.09
C HIS A 243 3.34 7.95 -11.08
N ALA A 244 4.64 8.19 -10.94
CA ALA A 244 5.18 9.24 -10.08
C ALA A 244 6.17 10.11 -10.84
N TRP A 245 6.15 11.42 -10.60
CA TRP A 245 7.08 12.36 -11.20
C TRP A 245 7.42 13.50 -10.25
N VAL A 246 8.56 14.13 -10.48
CA VAL A 246 8.96 15.35 -9.76
C VAL A 246 7.98 16.46 -10.11
N LYS A 247 7.38 17.07 -9.09
CA LYS A 247 6.35 18.10 -9.26
C LYS A 247 6.91 19.32 -10.01
N THR A 248 6.16 19.78 -11.01
CA THR A 248 6.44 21.00 -11.78
C THR A 248 5.44 22.11 -11.45
N PRO A 249 5.70 23.38 -11.83
CA PRO A 249 4.72 24.46 -11.68
C PRO A 249 3.36 24.16 -12.33
N ASP A 250 3.35 23.42 -13.44
CA ASP A 250 2.13 23.05 -14.17
C ASP A 250 1.29 22.01 -13.41
N ASP A 251 1.86 21.33 -12.42
CA ASP A 251 1.15 20.34 -11.59
C ASP A 251 0.41 20.97 -10.40
N MET A 252 0.70 22.23 -10.09
CA MET A 252 0.14 22.91 -8.93
C MET A 252 -1.39 23.00 -9.05
N GLY A 253 -2.11 22.40 -8.10
CA GLY A 253 -3.58 22.35 -8.08
C GLY A 253 -4.18 21.19 -8.89
N LYS A 254 -3.35 20.31 -9.47
CA LYS A 254 -3.80 19.11 -10.19
C LYS A 254 -3.71 17.83 -9.36
N GLU A 255 -3.42 17.92 -8.06
CA GLU A 255 -3.34 16.76 -7.18
C GLU A 255 -4.66 15.96 -7.15
N GLU A 256 -5.79 16.64 -7.32
CA GLU A 256 -7.12 16.05 -7.18
C GLU A 256 -7.59 15.17 -8.34
N VAL A 257 -6.94 15.26 -9.51
CA VAL A 257 -7.26 14.43 -10.68
C VAL A 257 -6.47 13.11 -10.73
N GLN A 258 -5.62 12.86 -9.74
CA GLN A 258 -4.68 11.73 -9.75
C GLN A 258 -5.14 10.50 -8.95
N TYR A 259 -6.29 10.59 -8.28
CA TYR A 259 -6.92 9.51 -7.50
C TYR A 259 -7.88 8.65 -8.34
N GLY A 260 -7.48 8.24 -9.55
CA GLY A 260 -8.37 7.49 -10.46
C GLY A 260 -8.84 6.16 -9.86
N ASP A 261 -7.95 5.44 -9.18
CA ASP A 261 -8.27 4.21 -8.45
C ASP A 261 -9.26 4.40 -7.28
N CYS A 262 -9.49 5.65 -6.84
CA CYS A 262 -10.44 5.99 -5.78
C CYS A 262 -11.88 6.09 -6.29
N ASP A 263 -12.11 6.09 -7.60
CA ASP A 263 -13.44 6.14 -8.20
C ASP A 263 -14.12 4.76 -8.22
N HIS A 264 -13.40 3.70 -7.84
CA HIS A 264 -13.93 2.33 -7.78
C HIS A 264 -14.92 2.11 -6.62
N PHE A 265 -15.03 3.04 -5.66
CA PHE A 265 -16.09 3.01 -4.66
C PHE A 265 -16.49 4.41 -4.19
N GLU A 266 -17.77 4.54 -3.82
CA GLU A 266 -18.35 5.79 -3.33
C GLU A 266 -17.62 6.29 -2.08
N GLY A 267 -17.16 7.55 -2.11
CA GLY A 267 -16.45 8.17 -0.99
C GLY A 267 -14.95 7.84 -0.89
N GLY A 268 -14.38 7.16 -1.89
CA GLY A 268 -12.97 6.75 -1.86
C GLY A 268 -11.99 7.92 -1.77
N ARG A 269 -12.23 8.99 -2.53
CA ARG A 269 -11.38 10.19 -2.50
C ARG A 269 -11.43 10.89 -1.14
N GLU A 270 -12.63 11.06 -0.58
CA GLU A 270 -12.86 11.66 0.74
C GLU A 270 -12.18 10.82 1.83
N TYR A 271 -12.23 9.50 1.70
CA TYR A 271 -11.56 8.57 2.59
C TYR A 271 -10.03 8.74 2.55
N VAL A 272 -9.42 8.81 1.37
CA VAL A 272 -7.97 9.01 1.24
C VAL A 272 -7.56 10.37 1.81
N ARG A 273 -8.25 11.46 1.45
CA ARG A 273 -7.98 12.80 1.99
C ARG A 273 -8.08 12.85 3.51
N TYR A 274 -9.07 12.19 4.10
CA TYR A 274 -9.19 12.09 5.55
C TYR A 274 -7.93 11.48 6.18
N TRP A 275 -7.43 10.38 5.61
CA TRP A 275 -6.25 9.71 6.12
C TRP A 275 -4.94 10.44 5.84
N GLU A 276 -4.84 11.15 4.73
CA GLU A 276 -3.72 12.06 4.46
C GLU A 276 -3.63 13.15 5.51
N GLU A 277 -4.73 13.85 5.79
CA GLU A 277 -4.78 14.89 6.81
C GLU A 277 -4.46 14.36 8.21
N TYR A 278 -4.90 13.14 8.51
CA TYR A 278 -4.52 12.43 9.72
C TYR A 278 -3.01 12.12 9.76
N ALA A 279 -2.47 11.58 8.67
CA ALA A 279 -1.08 11.17 8.55
C ALA A 279 -0.12 12.36 8.68
N LYS A 280 -0.42 13.51 8.08
CA LYS A 280 0.35 14.76 8.24
C LYS A 280 0.59 15.09 9.71
N GLY A 281 -0.47 15.06 10.53
CA GLY A 281 -0.39 15.32 11.97
C GLY A 281 0.32 14.21 12.75
N TYR A 282 -0.02 12.95 12.47
CA TYR A 282 0.52 11.80 13.21
C TYR A 282 2.00 11.51 12.93
N LEU A 283 2.44 11.68 11.68
CA LEU A 283 3.81 11.39 11.25
C LEU A 283 4.79 12.51 11.64
N PHE A 284 4.38 13.78 11.53
CA PHE A 284 5.23 14.95 11.78
C PHE A 284 4.97 15.63 13.14
N GLY A 285 4.01 15.12 13.91
CA GLY A 285 3.61 15.63 15.22
C GLY A 285 2.67 16.84 15.18
N SER A 286 2.59 17.56 14.05
CA SER A 286 1.57 18.58 13.79
C SER A 286 1.48 18.89 12.29
N LYS A 287 0.36 19.48 11.86
CA LYS A 287 0.18 19.88 10.44
C LYS A 287 1.12 21.01 10.04
N GLU A 288 1.41 21.93 10.96
CA GLU A 288 2.32 23.08 10.73
C GLU A 288 3.76 22.60 10.56
N LYS A 289 4.17 21.54 11.28
CA LYS A 289 5.47 20.90 11.06
C LYS A 289 5.54 20.24 9.68
N TRP A 290 4.46 19.58 9.25
CA TRP A 290 4.38 19.02 7.91
C TRP A 290 4.39 20.10 6.81
N GLN A 291 3.64 21.20 6.97
CA GLN A 291 3.63 22.30 5.99
C GLN A 291 5.02 22.89 5.78
N ARG A 292 5.73 23.23 6.86
CA ARG A 292 7.12 23.71 6.79
C ARG A 292 8.09 22.70 6.17
N TYR A 293 7.79 21.41 6.31
CA TYR A 293 8.55 20.36 5.65
C TYR A 293 8.25 20.35 4.15
N ALA A 294 6.97 20.33 3.76
CA ALA A 294 6.53 20.32 2.37
C ALA A 294 7.07 21.52 1.58
N GLU A 295 7.03 22.73 2.17
CA GLU A 295 7.61 23.95 1.58
C GLU A 295 9.11 23.80 1.27
N LYS A 296 9.86 23.10 2.12
CA LYS A 296 11.31 22.86 1.91
C LYS A 296 11.58 21.77 0.87
N SER A 297 10.64 20.84 0.71
CA SER A 297 10.78 19.70 -0.19
C SER A 297 10.40 20.03 -1.64
N MET A 298 9.63 21.09 -1.86
CA MET A 298 9.23 21.55 -3.20
C MET A 298 10.39 22.25 -3.94
N ILE A 299 10.40 22.15 -5.26
CA ILE A 299 11.32 22.90 -6.11
C ILE A 299 10.82 24.34 -6.21
N SER A 300 11.58 25.27 -5.64
CA SER A 300 11.49 26.70 -5.93
C SER A 300 11.95 27.01 -7.34
#